data_AF-A0A2N2MQ02-F1
#
_entry.id   AF-A0A2N2MQ02-F1
#
_cell.length_a   1.000
_cell.length_b   1.000
_cell.length_c   1.000
_cell.angle_alpha   90.00
_cell.angle_beta   90.00
_cell.angle_gamma   90.00
#
_symmetry.space_group_name_H-M   'P 1'
#
loop_
_entity.id
_entity.type
_entity.pdbx_description
1 polymer ?
#
loop_
_entity_poly.entity_id
_entity_poly.type
_entity_poly.pdbx_seq_one_letter_code
_entity_poly.pdbx_strand_id
1 'polypeptide(L)'
;MTIELQFDDRQVKELLNAVVKNMTNAQPALQKIGRVVVAGVQDNFAEGGAYSSPDSLIGGSKKWQALSPVTTKIKERQGKKGPHQILLDSGTLRDSVTEKASKDSVVIGTNMEYAAMQHFGAKRGQFGVHDVLFKAHLRNIAGKKVSVRSHTRKVTLPWGDIPARPFMTIHPTTLEDMVEILAGFITGEK
;
A
#
# COMPACT_ATOMS: atom_id res chain seq x y z
N MET A 1 18.18 60.70 -25.55
CA MET A 1 19.08 60.10 -24.55
C MET A 1 18.74 58.62 -24.51
N THR A 2 19.60 57.77 -25.03
CA THR A 2 19.35 56.34 -25.20
C THR A 2 20.21 55.60 -24.20
N ILE A 3 19.59 54.80 -23.33
CA ILE A 3 20.30 53.97 -22.35
C ILE A 3 20.36 52.57 -22.93
N GLU A 4 21.56 52.12 -23.31
CA GLU A 4 21.82 50.71 -23.64
C GLU A 4 22.04 49.94 -22.34
N LEU A 5 21.08 49.08 -22.00
CA LEU A 5 21.21 48.12 -20.91
C LEU A 5 21.83 46.83 -21.48
N GLN A 6 23.09 46.56 -21.15
CA GLN A 6 23.69 45.24 -21.38
C GLN A 6 23.29 44.31 -20.22
N PHE A 7 22.41 43.35 -20.52
CA PHE A 7 22.03 42.31 -19.56
C PHE A 7 22.96 41.10 -19.71
N ASP A 8 23.58 40.67 -18.61
CA ASP A 8 24.30 39.40 -18.53
C ASP A 8 23.30 38.25 -18.41
N ASP A 9 23.02 37.59 -19.54
CA ASP A 9 22.03 36.53 -19.65
C ASP A 9 22.56 35.13 -19.33
N ARG A 10 23.83 35.02 -18.90
CA ARG A 10 24.47 33.73 -18.58
C ARG A 10 23.72 32.97 -17.48
N GLN A 11 23.38 33.66 -16.39
CA GLN A 11 22.66 33.06 -15.26
C GLN A 11 21.26 32.55 -15.69
N VAL A 12 20.57 33.30 -16.56
CA VAL A 12 19.25 32.92 -17.07
C VAL A 12 19.36 31.68 -17.97
N LYS A 13 20.36 31.62 -18.85
CA LYS A 13 20.63 30.45 -19.71
C LYS A 13 21.01 29.21 -18.91
N GLU A 14 21.82 29.36 -17.86
CA GLU A 14 22.19 28.26 -16.96
C GLU A 14 20.97 27.68 -16.24
N LEU A 15 20.12 28.54 -15.68
CA LEU A 15 18.86 28.14 -15.04
C LEU A 15 17.92 27.43 -16.04
N LEU A 16 17.74 27.99 -17.23
CA LEU A 16 16.89 27.38 -18.26
C LEU A 16 17.39 25.99 -18.67
N ASN A 17 18.71 25.83 -18.83
CA ASN A 17 19.32 24.52 -19.13
C ASN A 17 19.14 23.52 -17.98
N ALA A 18 19.20 23.97 -16.73
CA ALA A 18 18.93 23.13 -15.57
C ALA A 18 17.47 22.65 -15.56
N VAL A 19 16.51 23.54 -15.82
CA VAL A 19 15.08 23.19 -15.95
C VAL A 19 14.87 22.15 -17.05
N VAL A 20 15.40 22.40 -18.26
CA VAL A 20 15.29 21.46 -19.39
C VAL A 20 15.88 20.09 -19.05
N LYS A 21 17.04 20.06 -18.38
CA LYS A 21 17.67 18.81 -17.94
C LYS A 21 16.80 18.06 -16.93
N ASN A 22 16.24 18.77 -15.97
CA ASN A 22 15.37 18.21 -14.92
C ASN A 22 14.07 17.66 -15.53
N MET A 23 13.48 18.36 -16.52
CA MET A 23 12.31 17.87 -17.25
C MET A 23 12.61 16.63 -18.12
N THR A 24 13.85 16.48 -18.60
CA THR A 24 14.27 15.31 -19.39
C THR A 24 14.51 14.07 -18.53
N ASN A 25 14.87 14.25 -17.25
CA ASN A 25 15.06 13.16 -16.31
C ASN A 25 14.54 13.53 -14.92
N ALA A 26 13.24 13.32 -14.72
CA ALA A 26 12.57 13.54 -13.45
C ALA A 26 12.80 12.40 -12.44
N GLN A 27 13.58 11.37 -12.79
CA GLN A 27 13.84 10.22 -11.93
C GLN A 27 14.25 10.59 -10.49
N PRO A 28 15.13 11.60 -10.24
CA PRO A 28 15.50 11.96 -8.87
C PRO A 28 14.32 12.49 -8.05
N ALA A 29 13.44 13.30 -8.63
CA ALA A 29 12.24 13.80 -7.96
C ALA A 29 11.20 12.69 -7.77
N LEU A 30 10.97 11.91 -8.82
CA LEU A 30 10.04 10.78 -8.80
C LEU A 30 10.45 9.70 -7.79
N GLN A 31 11.75 9.50 -7.58
CA GLN A 31 12.26 8.61 -6.53
C GLN A 31 11.97 9.15 -5.13
N LYS A 32 12.14 10.45 -4.88
CA LYS A 32 11.78 11.09 -3.60
C LYS A 32 10.27 10.96 -3.34
N ILE A 33 9.45 11.26 -4.35
CA ILE A 33 7.99 11.09 -4.30
C ILE A 33 7.63 9.63 -3.96
N GLY A 34 8.24 8.67 -4.65
CA GLY A 34 7.99 7.25 -4.40
C GLY A 34 8.24 6.86 -2.94
N ARG A 35 9.36 7.32 -2.37
CA ARG A 35 9.69 7.07 -0.94
C ARG A 35 8.67 7.69 0.01
N VAL A 36 8.24 8.93 -0.26
CA VAL A 36 7.23 9.62 0.55
C VAL A 36 5.89 8.89 0.51
N VAL A 37 5.47 8.44 -0.68
CA VAL A 37 4.24 7.66 -0.81
C VAL A 37 4.37 6.29 -0.12
N VAL A 38 5.50 5.59 -0.25
CA VAL A 38 5.73 4.32 0.47
C VAL A 38 5.68 4.53 1.98
N ALA A 39 6.28 5.60 2.50
CA ALA A 39 6.18 5.96 3.91
C ALA A 39 4.73 6.21 4.33
N GLY A 40 3.97 6.99 3.55
CA GLY A 40 2.54 7.21 3.82
C GLY A 40 1.72 5.92 3.79
N VAL A 41 2.05 4.95 2.93
CA VAL A 41 1.43 3.62 2.96
C VAL A 41 1.75 2.91 4.29
N GLN A 42 3.00 2.96 4.76
CA GLN A 42 3.38 2.38 6.05
C GLN A 42 2.62 3.01 7.22
N ASP A 43 2.41 4.33 7.16
CA ASP A 43 1.60 5.07 8.14
C ASP A 43 0.13 4.62 8.10
N ASN A 44 -0.45 4.44 6.91
CA ASN A 44 -1.80 3.88 6.77
C ASN A 44 -1.94 2.52 7.48
N PHE A 45 -0.92 1.67 7.39
CA PHE A 45 -0.90 0.41 8.15
C PHE A 45 -0.86 0.67 9.67
N ALA A 46 0.04 1.54 10.14
CA ALA A 46 0.17 1.86 11.56
C ALA A 46 -1.14 2.42 12.14
N GLU A 47 -1.88 3.21 11.38
CA GLU A 47 -3.18 3.76 11.81
C GLU A 47 -4.37 2.82 11.61
N GLY A 48 -4.20 1.70 10.89
CA GLY A 48 -5.26 0.71 10.64
C GLY A 48 -6.21 1.10 9.52
N GLY A 49 -5.67 1.76 8.50
CA GLY A 49 -6.38 2.26 7.33
C GLY A 49 -6.61 3.76 7.41
N ALA A 50 -6.56 4.42 6.27
CA ALA A 50 -6.85 5.84 6.17
C ALA A 50 -7.35 6.19 4.78
N TYR A 51 -8.58 5.80 4.49
CA TYR A 51 -9.19 5.92 3.16
C TYR A 51 -10.50 6.71 3.20
N SER A 52 -10.90 7.26 2.05
CA SER A 52 -12.18 7.98 1.88
C SER A 52 -13.28 7.05 1.36
N SER A 53 -12.96 6.26 0.33
CA SER A 53 -13.80 5.19 -0.22
C SER A 53 -12.93 4.02 -0.69
N PRO A 54 -13.48 2.81 -0.84
CA PRO A 54 -12.72 1.62 -1.25
C PRO A 54 -11.94 1.76 -2.56
N ASP A 55 -12.47 2.55 -3.51
CA ASP A 55 -11.91 2.71 -4.85
C ASP A 55 -11.12 4.02 -5.03
N SER A 56 -11.01 4.83 -3.97
CA SER A 56 -10.34 6.13 -4.04
C SER A 56 -8.86 6.00 -3.74
N LEU A 57 -8.02 6.62 -4.57
CA LEU A 57 -6.61 6.83 -4.25
C LEU A 57 -6.42 7.87 -3.14
N ILE A 58 -7.40 8.72 -2.87
CA ILE A 58 -7.30 9.78 -1.87
C ILE A 58 -7.64 9.21 -0.50
N GLY A 59 -6.72 9.44 0.45
CA GLY A 59 -6.85 9.06 1.84
C GLY A 59 -8.02 9.73 2.56
N GLY A 60 -8.23 9.35 3.81
CA GLY A 60 -9.32 9.87 4.63
C GLY A 60 -9.29 9.31 6.04
N SER A 61 -10.37 9.52 6.78
CA SER A 61 -10.46 9.13 8.19
C SER A 61 -11.00 7.71 8.42
N LYS A 62 -11.46 6.99 7.37
CA LYS A 62 -12.02 5.66 7.55
C LYS A 62 -10.93 4.63 7.85
N LYS A 63 -11.19 3.83 8.87
CA LYS A 63 -10.35 2.70 9.28
C LYS A 63 -10.84 1.39 8.66
N TRP A 64 -9.97 0.40 8.57
CA TRP A 64 -10.31 -0.94 8.12
C TRP A 64 -11.24 -1.63 9.11
N GLN A 65 -12.00 -2.61 8.62
CA GLN A 65 -12.84 -3.43 9.50
C GLN A 65 -11.99 -4.18 10.53
N ALA A 66 -12.33 -3.99 11.81
CA ALA A 66 -11.62 -4.59 12.93
C ALA A 66 -11.70 -6.12 12.93
N LEU A 67 -10.77 -6.77 13.63
CA LEU A 67 -10.80 -8.21 13.86
C LEU A 67 -12.04 -8.60 14.70
N SER A 68 -12.55 -9.80 14.44
CA SER A 68 -13.64 -10.35 15.25
C SER A 68 -13.19 -10.60 16.69
N PRO A 69 -14.11 -10.54 17.68
CA PRO A 69 -13.80 -10.84 19.09
C PRO A 69 -13.25 -12.26 19.31
N VAL A 70 -13.59 -13.20 18.44
CA VAL A 70 -13.06 -14.57 18.50
C VAL A 70 -11.59 -14.57 18.09
N THR A 71 -11.25 -13.84 17.02
CA THR A 71 -9.87 -13.77 16.51
C THR A 71 -8.95 -13.05 17.50
N THR A 72 -9.40 -11.97 18.14
CA THR A 72 -8.63 -11.27 19.16
C THR A 72 -8.31 -12.19 20.34
N LYS A 73 -9.32 -12.89 20.90
CA LYS A 73 -9.10 -13.89 21.96
C LYS A 73 -8.13 -15.01 21.57
N ILE A 74 -8.16 -15.46 20.31
CA ILE A 74 -7.19 -16.44 19.82
C ILE A 74 -5.78 -15.86 19.84
N LYS A 75 -5.59 -14.62 19.37
CA LYS A 75 -4.29 -13.93 19.39
C LYS A 75 -3.78 -13.70 20.82
N GLU A 76 -4.66 -13.34 21.77
CA GLU A 76 -4.32 -13.23 23.20
C GLU A 76 -3.78 -14.54 23.76
N ARG A 77 -4.47 -15.66 23.48
CA ARG A 77 -4.04 -17.00 23.90
C ARG A 77 -2.72 -17.43 23.29
N GLN A 78 -2.39 -16.92 22.09
CA GLN A 78 -1.10 -17.13 21.43
C GLN A 78 0.01 -16.22 21.97
N GLY A 79 -0.27 -15.41 23.00
CA GLY A 79 0.70 -14.52 23.62
C GLY A 79 1.04 -13.26 22.81
N LYS A 80 0.27 -12.97 21.74
CA LYS A 80 0.47 -11.76 20.95
C LYS A 80 -0.04 -10.55 21.74
N LYS A 81 0.87 -9.61 22.05
CA LYS A 81 0.57 -8.37 22.78
C LYS A 81 0.17 -7.25 21.80
N GLY A 82 -0.55 -6.25 22.29
CA GLY A 82 -0.93 -5.07 21.52
C GLY A 82 -2.34 -5.13 20.91
N PRO A 83 -2.74 -4.13 20.12
CA PRO A 83 -4.14 -3.89 19.71
C PRO A 83 -4.72 -4.89 18.69
N HIS A 84 -4.01 -5.98 18.38
CA HIS A 84 -4.38 -6.98 17.36
C HIS A 84 -4.94 -6.36 16.08
N GLN A 85 -4.18 -5.44 15.50
CA GLN A 85 -4.58 -4.71 14.32
C GLN A 85 -4.71 -5.65 13.10
N ILE A 86 -5.67 -5.33 12.22
CA ILE A 86 -5.87 -6.06 10.98
C ILE A 86 -4.70 -5.77 10.02
N LEU A 87 -4.30 -6.77 9.21
CA LEU A 87 -3.14 -6.72 8.30
C LEU A 87 -1.77 -6.46 8.94
N LEU A 88 -1.69 -6.37 10.27
CA LEU A 88 -0.44 -6.21 11.01
C LEU A 88 -0.27 -7.37 11.99
N ASP A 89 0.22 -8.49 11.45
CA ASP A 89 0.65 -9.64 12.24
C ASP A 89 2.17 -9.79 12.22
N SER A 90 2.74 -10.06 11.03
CA SER A 90 4.19 -10.07 10.80
C SER A 90 4.71 -8.77 10.18
N GLY A 91 3.83 -7.88 9.72
CA GLY A 91 4.21 -6.68 8.95
C GLY A 91 4.62 -6.95 7.49
N THR A 92 4.67 -8.21 7.05
CA THR A 92 5.21 -8.59 5.74
C THR A 92 4.57 -7.85 4.55
N LEU A 93 3.23 -7.67 4.54
CA LEU A 93 2.57 -6.93 3.46
C LEU A 93 3.02 -5.46 3.45
N ARG A 94 3.00 -4.80 4.61
CA ARG A 94 3.46 -3.41 4.79
C ARG A 94 4.89 -3.24 4.28
N ASP A 95 5.77 -4.15 4.69
CA ASP A 95 7.21 -4.06 4.42
C ASP A 95 7.57 -4.48 2.98
N SER A 96 6.66 -5.15 2.28
CA SER A 96 6.84 -5.57 0.87
C SER A 96 6.48 -4.49 -0.15
N VAL A 97 5.96 -3.34 0.29
CA VAL A 97 5.63 -2.24 -0.61
C VAL A 97 6.92 -1.51 -1.00
N THR A 98 7.16 -1.42 -2.30
CA THR A 98 8.38 -0.82 -2.86
C THR A 98 8.04 0.14 -4.00
N GLU A 99 8.91 1.12 -4.22
CA GLU A 99 8.86 2.06 -5.32
C GLU A 99 9.94 1.78 -6.38
N LYS A 100 9.61 2.09 -7.64
CA LYS A 100 10.56 2.08 -8.75
C LYS A 100 10.33 3.30 -9.62
N ALA A 101 11.30 4.21 -9.63
CA ALA A 101 11.28 5.41 -10.45
C ALA A 101 12.01 5.20 -11.79
N SER A 102 11.37 5.66 -12.86
CA SER A 102 11.90 5.83 -14.21
C SER A 102 12.14 7.32 -14.49
N LYS A 103 12.52 7.67 -15.72
CA LYS A 103 12.78 9.08 -16.10
C LYS A 103 11.54 9.98 -16.04
N ASP A 104 10.37 9.39 -16.20
CA ASP A 104 9.08 10.08 -16.41
C ASP A 104 7.92 9.51 -15.58
N SER A 105 8.14 8.41 -14.86
CA SER A 105 7.12 7.74 -14.06
C SER A 105 7.67 7.12 -12.79
N VAL A 106 6.82 6.93 -11.78
CA VAL A 106 7.13 6.12 -10.59
C VAL A 106 6.04 5.07 -10.43
N VAL A 107 6.46 3.83 -10.19
CA VAL A 107 5.59 2.69 -9.93
C VAL A 107 5.74 2.29 -8.46
N ILE A 108 4.62 2.09 -7.78
CA ILE A 108 4.58 1.68 -6.39
C ILE A 108 3.71 0.43 -6.31
N GLY A 109 4.18 -0.59 -5.59
CA GLY A 109 3.44 -1.84 -5.47
C GLY A 109 4.12 -2.86 -4.57
N THR A 110 3.56 -4.06 -4.55
CA THR A 110 4.05 -5.21 -3.79
C THR A 110 3.97 -6.46 -4.66
N ASN A 111 4.86 -7.42 -4.41
CA ASN A 111 4.85 -8.73 -5.04
C ASN A 111 3.96 -9.76 -4.31
N MET A 112 3.28 -9.36 -3.23
CA MET A 112 2.42 -10.26 -2.45
C MET A 112 1.11 -10.54 -3.20
N GLU A 113 0.89 -11.77 -3.63
CA GLU A 113 -0.30 -12.18 -4.41
C GLU A 113 -1.63 -11.81 -3.72
N TYR A 114 -1.68 -11.96 -2.40
CA TYR A 114 -2.88 -11.64 -1.61
C TYR A 114 -3.10 -10.13 -1.43
N ALA A 115 -2.15 -9.27 -1.81
CA ALA A 115 -2.25 -7.82 -1.62
C ALA A 115 -3.44 -7.22 -2.37
N ALA A 116 -3.67 -7.64 -3.62
CA ALA A 116 -4.79 -7.15 -4.42
C ALA A 116 -6.13 -7.52 -3.78
N MET A 117 -6.29 -8.77 -3.33
CA MET A 117 -7.48 -9.22 -2.61
C MET A 117 -7.69 -8.44 -1.31
N GLN A 118 -6.62 -8.10 -0.59
CA GLN A 118 -6.75 -7.28 0.63
C GLN A 118 -7.12 -5.84 0.30
N HIS A 119 -6.53 -5.26 -0.74
CA HIS A 119 -6.76 -3.87 -1.14
C HIS A 119 -8.21 -3.67 -1.61
N PHE A 120 -8.65 -4.47 -2.60
CA PHE A 120 -9.94 -4.33 -3.26
C PHE A 120 -11.07 -5.12 -2.57
N GLY A 121 -10.73 -6.08 -1.72
CA GLY A 121 -11.70 -7.06 -1.20
C GLY A 121 -12.04 -8.12 -2.25
N ALA A 122 -12.93 -9.05 -1.88
CA ALA A 122 -13.42 -10.08 -2.77
C ALA A 122 -14.76 -10.63 -2.28
N LYS A 123 -15.68 -10.97 -3.20
CA LYS A 123 -16.93 -11.65 -2.86
C LYS A 123 -16.71 -13.14 -2.68
N ARG A 124 -17.58 -13.78 -1.89
CA ARG A 124 -17.59 -15.24 -1.75
C ARG A 124 -17.63 -15.91 -3.11
N GLY A 125 -16.69 -16.84 -3.34
CA GLY A 125 -16.61 -17.61 -4.58
C GLY A 125 -16.11 -16.88 -5.82
N GLN A 126 -15.63 -15.63 -5.68
CA GLN A 126 -15.10 -14.86 -6.80
C GLN A 126 -13.91 -15.53 -7.51
N PHE A 127 -13.16 -16.38 -6.82
CA PHE A 127 -12.04 -17.13 -7.40
C PHE A 127 -12.45 -18.55 -7.84
N GLY A 128 -13.73 -18.91 -7.80
CA GLY A 128 -14.20 -20.21 -8.25
C GLY A 128 -13.88 -21.37 -7.29
N VAL A 129 -13.93 -22.59 -7.81
CA VAL A 129 -13.82 -23.83 -7.04
C VAL A 129 -12.43 -24.44 -7.23
N HIS A 130 -11.74 -24.66 -6.12
CA HIS A 130 -10.39 -25.22 -6.10
C HIS A 130 -10.36 -26.51 -5.28
N ASP A 131 -9.53 -27.46 -5.70
CA ASP A 131 -9.24 -28.66 -4.93
C ASP A 131 -8.21 -28.34 -3.84
N VAL A 132 -8.62 -28.40 -2.57
CA VAL A 132 -7.76 -28.10 -1.42
C VAL A 132 -7.47 -29.39 -0.65
N LEU A 133 -6.20 -29.62 -0.35
CA LEU A 133 -5.76 -30.72 0.50
C LEU A 133 -5.98 -30.36 1.98
N PHE A 134 -6.86 -31.10 2.64
CA PHE A 134 -7.01 -31.03 4.09
C PHE A 134 -6.10 -32.06 4.73
N LYS A 135 -5.13 -31.60 5.53
CA LYS A 135 -4.25 -32.48 6.32
C LYS A 135 -5.07 -33.22 7.38
N ALA A 136 -4.54 -34.37 7.80
CA ALA A 136 -5.15 -35.15 8.86
C ALA A 136 -5.26 -34.30 10.14
N HIS A 137 -6.42 -34.33 10.79
CA HIS A 137 -6.69 -33.53 11.98
C HIS A 137 -7.70 -34.22 12.89
N LEU A 138 -7.72 -33.81 14.16
CA LEU A 138 -8.73 -34.26 15.12
C LEU A 138 -9.98 -33.40 15.00
N ARG A 139 -11.14 -34.03 14.87
CA ARG A 139 -12.44 -33.37 14.91
C ARG A 139 -13.18 -33.82 16.17
N ASN A 140 -13.78 -32.87 16.87
CA ASN A 140 -14.69 -33.19 17.97
C ASN A 140 -16.09 -33.46 17.41
N ILE A 141 -16.61 -34.67 17.63
CA ILE A 141 -17.96 -35.08 17.24
C ILE A 141 -18.63 -35.65 18.50
N ALA A 142 -19.71 -35.01 18.95
CA ALA A 142 -20.46 -35.42 20.15
C ALA A 142 -19.57 -35.65 21.40
N GLY A 143 -18.57 -34.80 21.61
CA GLY A 143 -17.64 -34.89 22.75
C GLY A 143 -16.49 -35.89 22.58
N LYS A 144 -16.49 -36.71 21.51
CA LYS A 144 -15.41 -37.64 21.19
C LYS A 144 -14.46 -37.04 20.16
N LYS A 145 -13.16 -37.14 20.42
CA LYS A 145 -12.12 -36.76 19.45
C LYS A 145 -11.94 -37.88 18.44
N VAL A 146 -12.31 -37.62 17.18
CA VAL A 146 -12.17 -38.55 16.07
C VAL A 146 -11.06 -38.07 15.14
N SER A 147 -10.17 -38.98 14.74
CA SER A 147 -9.12 -38.69 13.75
C SER A 147 -9.68 -38.73 12.34
N VAL A 148 -9.58 -37.61 11.63
CA VAL A 148 -9.96 -37.48 10.22
C VAL A 148 -8.69 -37.61 9.38
N ARG A 149 -8.67 -38.58 8.46
CA ARG A 149 -7.55 -38.78 7.53
C ARG A 149 -7.46 -37.61 6.54
N SER A 150 -6.27 -37.43 5.96
CA SER A 150 -6.06 -36.44 4.91
C SER A 150 -6.97 -36.74 3.71
N HIS A 151 -7.60 -35.71 3.17
CA HIS A 151 -8.47 -35.83 2.00
C HIS A 151 -8.48 -34.52 1.21
N THR A 152 -8.80 -34.62 -0.07
CA THR A 152 -8.98 -33.47 -0.95
C THR A 152 -10.46 -33.14 -1.04
N ARG A 153 -10.79 -31.86 -0.98
CA ARG A 153 -12.17 -31.39 -1.17
C ARG A 153 -12.20 -30.17 -2.08
N LYS A 154 -13.20 -30.13 -2.94
CA LYS A 154 -13.56 -28.94 -3.72
C LYS A 154 -14.12 -27.86 -2.80
N VAL A 155 -13.46 -26.72 -2.76
CA VAL A 155 -13.83 -25.57 -1.94
C VAL A 155 -13.96 -24.34 -2.83
N THR A 156 -15.05 -23.61 -2.63
CA THR A 156 -15.27 -22.31 -3.25
C THR A 156 -14.43 -21.25 -2.53
N LEU A 157 -13.53 -20.59 -3.26
CA LEU A 157 -12.67 -19.54 -2.74
C LEU A 157 -13.12 -18.17 -3.29
N PRO A 158 -13.16 -17.11 -2.47
CA PRO A 158 -13.11 -17.12 -1.01
C PRO A 158 -14.32 -17.81 -0.37
N TRP A 159 -14.17 -18.35 0.84
CA TRP A 159 -15.24 -19.04 1.58
C TRP A 159 -16.33 -18.10 2.14
N GLY A 160 -16.08 -16.80 2.14
CA GLY A 160 -16.99 -15.73 2.54
C GLY A 160 -16.58 -14.40 1.93
N ASP A 161 -17.35 -13.34 2.17
CA ASP A 161 -17.00 -12.00 1.68
C ASP A 161 -15.80 -11.44 2.43
N ILE A 162 -14.85 -10.88 1.68
CA ILE A 162 -13.65 -10.23 2.16
C ILE A 162 -13.85 -8.73 1.95
N PRO A 163 -13.93 -7.92 3.02
CA PRO A 163 -14.04 -6.48 2.89
C PRO A 163 -12.75 -5.90 2.33
N ALA A 164 -12.88 -4.83 1.54
CA ALA A 164 -11.76 -4.04 1.04
C ALA A 164 -10.99 -3.39 2.19
N ARG A 165 -9.67 -3.34 2.07
CA ARG A 165 -8.75 -2.68 3.00
C ARG A 165 -7.79 -1.83 2.17
N PRO A 166 -8.24 -0.68 1.63
CA PRO A 166 -7.37 0.17 0.83
C PRO A 166 -6.23 0.67 1.71
N PHE A 167 -5.00 0.30 1.34
CA PHE A 167 -3.78 0.66 2.05
C PHE A 167 -2.84 1.54 1.23
N MET A 168 -3.01 1.59 -0.10
CA MET A 168 -2.22 2.43 -1.00
C MET A 168 -2.84 3.83 -1.22
N THR A 169 -3.61 4.30 -0.24
CA THR A 169 -4.24 5.61 -0.31
C THR A 169 -3.25 6.72 0.05
N ILE A 170 -3.35 7.86 -0.61
CA ILE A 170 -2.46 9.00 -0.48
C ILE A 170 -3.16 10.08 0.34
N HIS A 171 -2.58 10.46 1.48
CA HIS A 171 -3.12 11.55 2.29
C HIS A 171 -2.99 12.90 1.58
N PRO A 172 -3.90 13.86 1.85
CA PRO A 172 -3.79 15.21 1.31
C PRO A 172 -2.44 15.89 1.62
N THR A 173 -1.90 15.68 2.82
CA THR A 173 -0.56 16.18 3.20
C THR A 173 0.54 15.59 2.33
N THR A 174 0.48 14.29 2.04
CA THR A 174 1.42 13.63 1.13
C THR A 174 1.33 14.21 -0.29
N LEU A 175 0.15 14.65 -0.75
CA LEU A 175 0.03 15.33 -2.04
C LEU A 175 0.74 16.70 -2.04
N GLU A 176 0.66 17.43 -0.94
CA GLU A 176 1.39 18.69 -0.76
C GLU A 176 2.90 18.44 -0.81
N ASP A 177 3.39 17.43 -0.09
CA ASP A 177 4.80 17.02 -0.12
C ASP A 177 5.26 16.67 -1.55
N MET A 178 4.43 15.95 -2.31
CA MET A 178 4.74 15.60 -3.70
C MET A 178 4.86 16.83 -4.60
N VAL A 179 3.96 17.80 -4.43
CA VAL A 179 3.98 19.06 -5.19
C VAL A 179 5.22 19.87 -4.81
N GLU A 180 5.55 19.96 -3.54
CA GLU A 180 6.75 20.67 -3.07
C GLU A 180 8.03 20.03 -3.63
N ILE A 181 8.14 18.70 -3.59
CA ILE A 181 9.28 17.97 -4.16
C ILE A 181 9.43 18.24 -5.66
N LEU A 182 8.33 18.24 -6.41
CA LEU A 182 8.36 18.53 -7.84
C LEU A 182 8.69 20.00 -8.12
N ALA A 183 8.10 20.93 -7.37
CA ALA A 183 8.33 22.35 -7.52
C ALA A 183 9.81 22.68 -7.27
N GLY A 184 10.37 22.26 -6.13
CA GLY A 184 11.79 22.45 -5.80
C GLY A 184 12.72 21.81 -6.83
N PHE A 185 12.36 20.63 -7.35
CA PHE A 185 13.15 20.00 -8.40
C PHE A 185 13.13 20.77 -9.73
N ILE A 186 12.00 21.37 -10.10
CA ILE A 186 11.89 22.18 -11.32
C ILE A 186 12.62 23.53 -11.13
N THR A 187 12.44 24.21 -9.99
CA THR A 187 13.07 25.51 -9.72
C THR A 187 14.57 25.41 -9.49
N GLY A 188 15.07 24.20 -9.21
CA GLY A 188 16.48 23.98 -8.88
C GLY A 188 16.84 24.43 -7.47
N GLU A 189 15.84 24.73 -6.64
CA GLU A 189 16.00 24.97 -5.22
C GLU A 189 16.39 23.65 -4.54
N LYS A 190 17.51 23.66 -3.80
CA LYS A 190 18.07 22.48 -3.14
C LYS A 190 17.44 22.23 -1.79
#